data_AF-A0AA35AR62-F1
#
_entry.id   AF-A0AA35AR62-F1
#
_cell.length_a   1.000
_cell.length_b   1.000
_cell.length_c   1.000
_cell.angle_alpha   90.00
_cell.angle_beta   90.00
_cell.angle_gamma   90.00
#
_symmetry.space_group_name_H-M   'P 1'
#
loop_
_entity.id
_entity.type
_entity.pdbx_description
1 polymer ?
#
loop_
_entity_poly.entity_id
_entity_poly.type
_entity_poly.pdbx_seq_one_letter_code
_entity_poly.pdbx_strand_id
1 'polypeptide(L)'
;MADSVENQLNGGNSFLDVFSTYMGQVISEFMHSNDNRIELLQRRLHSCSFLVNIEEMSYIDEALQCPITLAIPQRGVFLRNAEGSRVCSLYDEMALSRIINDGMHHPLSREPITLSMLVAREQCEFDCSIGHFTVRSDCYSV
;
A
#
# COMPACT_ATOMS: atom_id res chain seq x y z
N MET A 1 48.24 6.21 -20.66
CA MET A 1 48.75 5.90 -19.31
C MET A 1 47.63 5.85 -18.28
N ALA A 2 46.67 6.78 -18.29
CA ALA A 2 45.50 6.72 -17.40
C ALA A 2 44.68 5.43 -17.59
N ASP A 3 44.37 5.05 -18.83
CA ASP A 3 43.54 3.86 -19.13
C ASP A 3 44.17 2.53 -18.66
N SER A 4 45.51 2.42 -18.68
CA SER A 4 46.17 1.20 -18.18
C SER A 4 46.17 1.13 -16.65
N VAL A 5 46.21 2.28 -15.98
CA VAL A 5 46.10 2.35 -14.51
C VAL A 5 44.66 2.04 -14.10
N GLU A 6 43.67 2.61 -14.79
CA GLU A 6 42.25 2.32 -14.58
C GLU A 6 41.94 0.83 -14.69
N ASN A 7 42.35 0.21 -15.81
CA ASN A 7 42.12 -1.22 -16.01
C ASN A 7 42.87 -2.08 -14.97
N GLN A 8 44.07 -1.69 -14.52
CA GLN A 8 44.78 -2.43 -13.46
C GLN A 8 44.06 -2.34 -12.10
N LEU A 9 43.57 -1.16 -11.73
CA LEU A 9 42.85 -0.96 -10.48
C LEU A 9 41.49 -1.66 -10.49
N ASN A 10 40.84 -1.74 -11.64
CA ASN A 10 39.51 -2.32 -11.83
C ASN A 10 39.53 -3.80 -12.25
N GLY A 11 40.66 -4.50 -12.07
CA GLY A 11 40.77 -5.93 -12.36
C GLY A 11 40.60 -6.31 -13.83
N GLY A 12 40.97 -5.42 -14.74
CA GLY A 12 40.89 -5.57 -16.20
C GLY A 12 39.69 -4.88 -16.86
N ASN A 13 38.83 -4.23 -16.07
CA ASN A 13 37.59 -3.62 -16.56
C ASN A 13 37.72 -2.10 -16.72
N SER A 14 36.98 -1.54 -17.68
CA SER A 14 36.87 -0.08 -17.79
C SER A 14 35.97 0.47 -16.68
N PHE A 15 36.10 1.77 -16.41
CA PHE A 15 35.21 2.51 -15.53
C PHE A 15 33.74 2.30 -15.90
N LEU A 16 33.41 2.30 -17.20
CA LEU A 16 32.03 2.13 -17.65
C LEU A 16 31.48 0.74 -17.33
N ASP A 17 32.30 -0.31 -17.40
CA ASP A 17 31.90 -1.68 -17.03
C ASP A 17 31.64 -1.79 -15.53
N VAL A 18 32.55 -1.24 -14.72
CA VAL A 18 32.42 -1.22 -13.26
C VAL A 18 31.18 -0.42 -12.83
N PHE A 19 30.99 0.78 -13.40
CA PHE A 19 29.82 1.61 -13.11
C PHE A 19 28.52 0.95 -13.53
N SER A 20 28.48 0.35 -14.73
CA SER A 20 27.27 -0.34 -15.23
C SER A 20 26.91 -1.54 -14.35
N THR A 21 27.92 -2.30 -13.92
CA THR A 21 27.72 -3.45 -13.01
C THR A 21 27.17 -2.99 -11.66
N TYR A 22 27.77 -1.95 -11.07
CA TYR A 22 27.30 -1.36 -9.81
C TYR A 22 25.85 -0.86 -9.94
N MET A 23 25.54 -0.08 -10.98
CA MET A 23 24.18 0.42 -11.21
C MET A 23 23.19 -0.73 -11.43
N GLY A 24 23.59 -1.79 -12.12
CA GLY A 24 22.77 -2.99 -12.29
C GLY A 24 22.44 -3.68 -10.96
N GLN A 25 23.41 -3.77 -10.05
CA GLN A 25 23.20 -4.30 -8.70
C GLN A 25 22.24 -3.43 -7.90
N VAL A 26 22.45 -2.09 -7.89
CA VAL A 26 21.58 -1.14 -7.18
C VAL A 26 20.13 -1.21 -7.69
N ILE A 27 19.92 -1.26 -9.01
CA ILE A 27 18.59 -1.39 -9.60
C ILE A 27 17.98 -2.74 -9.21
N SER A 28 18.75 -3.83 -9.29
CA SER A 28 18.27 -5.16 -8.89
C SER A 28 17.81 -5.19 -7.42
N GLU A 29 18.62 -4.66 -6.50
CA GLU A 29 18.28 -4.58 -5.07
C GLU A 29 17.01 -3.75 -4.83
N PHE A 30 16.88 -2.62 -5.52
CA PHE A 30 15.68 -1.77 -5.45
C PHE A 30 14.42 -2.51 -5.92
N MET A 31 14.51 -3.26 -7.03
CA MET A 31 13.38 -4.04 -7.55
C MET A 31 13.00 -5.17 -6.58
N HIS A 32 13.96 -5.93 -6.07
CA HIS A 32 13.70 -6.99 -5.07
C HIS A 32 13.05 -6.43 -3.79
N SER A 33 13.49 -5.26 -3.33
CA SER A 33 12.87 -4.61 -2.17
C SER A 33 11.42 -4.20 -2.45
N ASN A 34 11.10 -3.75 -3.66
CA ASN A 34 9.73 -3.42 -4.04
C ASN A 34 8.85 -4.67 -4.14
N ASP A 35 9.35 -5.76 -4.74
CA ASP A 35 8.63 -7.03 -4.83
C ASP A 35 8.25 -7.57 -3.45
N ASN A 36 9.22 -7.58 -2.52
CA ASN A 36 8.97 -7.98 -1.13
C ASN A 36 7.92 -7.09 -0.45
N ARG A 37 7.94 -5.77 -0.70
CA ARG A 37 6.95 -4.84 -0.14
C ARG A 37 5.56 -5.06 -0.72
N ILE A 38 5.46 -5.26 -2.03
CA ILE A 38 4.20 -5.58 -2.72
C ILE A 38 3.62 -6.88 -2.17
N GLU A 39 4.44 -7.92 -2.02
CA GLU A 39 4.00 -9.21 -1.49
C GLU A 39 3.44 -9.10 -0.07
N LEU A 40 4.12 -8.35 0.81
CA LEU A 40 3.65 -8.09 2.18
C LEU A 40 2.32 -7.33 2.19
N LEU A 41 2.19 -6.31 1.34
CA LEU A 41 0.95 -5.53 1.19
C LEU A 41 -0.20 -6.38 0.68
N GLN A 42 0.03 -7.23 -0.34
CA GLN A 42 -0.99 -8.15 -0.86
C GLN A 42 -1.45 -9.15 0.19
N ARG A 43 -0.51 -9.74 0.95
CA ARG A 43 -0.83 -10.64 2.06
C ARG A 43 -1.68 -9.93 3.13
N ARG A 44 -1.31 -8.70 3.49
CA ARG A 44 -2.06 -7.89 4.46
C ARG A 44 -3.45 -7.53 3.93
N LEU A 45 -3.55 -7.07 2.69
CA LEU A 45 -4.81 -6.74 2.02
C LEU A 45 -5.76 -7.92 2.07
N HIS A 46 -5.34 -9.09 1.58
CA HIS A 46 -6.18 -10.30 1.58
C HIS A 46 -6.60 -10.71 3.01
N SER A 47 -5.72 -10.56 4.01
CA SER A 47 -6.04 -10.87 5.41
C SER A 47 -7.04 -9.90 6.04
N CYS A 48 -7.12 -8.66 5.54
CA CYS A 48 -8.02 -7.62 6.02
C CYS A 48 -9.32 -7.53 5.19
N SER A 49 -9.36 -8.14 4.00
CA SER A 49 -10.53 -8.18 3.15
C SER A 49 -11.68 -9.00 3.75
N PHE A 50 -12.90 -8.54 3.55
CA PHE A 50 -14.11 -9.19 4.05
C PHE A 50 -15.26 -9.07 3.05
N LEU A 51 -16.28 -9.92 3.19
CA LEU A 51 -17.53 -9.79 2.43
C LEU A 51 -18.34 -8.61 2.99
N VAL A 52 -18.71 -7.69 2.12
CA VAL A 52 -19.52 -6.53 2.50
C VAL A 52 -20.99 -6.97 2.57
N ASN A 53 -21.57 -6.89 3.77
CA ASN A 53 -22.98 -7.20 3.98
C ASN A 53 -23.75 -5.91 4.27
N ILE A 54 -24.45 -5.39 3.26
CA ILE A 54 -25.20 -4.12 3.33
C ILE A 54 -26.33 -4.21 4.38
N GLU A 55 -26.93 -5.39 4.59
CA GLU A 55 -28.04 -5.57 5.54
C GLU A 55 -27.57 -5.44 6.99
N GLU A 56 -26.35 -5.90 7.30
CA GLU A 56 -25.72 -5.72 8.62
C GLU A 56 -25.11 -4.32 8.78
N MET A 57 -24.79 -3.69 7.66
CA MET A 57 -24.10 -2.42 7.57
C MET A 57 -25.14 -1.33 7.28
N SER A 58 -25.95 -0.99 8.29
CA SER A 58 -26.97 0.07 8.27
C SER A 58 -26.37 1.49 8.15
N TYR A 59 -25.49 1.69 7.18
CA TYR A 59 -24.78 2.92 6.93
C TYR A 59 -25.42 3.69 5.78
N ILE A 60 -24.95 4.92 5.61
CA ILE A 60 -25.25 5.74 4.44
C ILE A 60 -24.61 5.07 3.22
N ASP A 61 -25.37 4.80 2.15
CA ASP A 61 -24.90 4.08 0.94
C ASP A 61 -23.61 4.70 0.36
N GLU A 62 -23.47 6.02 0.44
CA GLU A 62 -22.30 6.77 0.01
C GLU A 62 -21.03 6.40 0.79
N ALA A 63 -21.13 6.06 2.07
CA ALA A 63 -19.98 5.68 2.89
C ALA A 63 -19.43 4.28 2.53
N LEU A 64 -20.27 3.44 1.92
CA LEU A 64 -19.91 2.10 1.45
C LEU A 64 -19.36 2.08 0.02
N GLN A 65 -19.43 3.21 -0.69
CA GLN A 65 -18.96 3.29 -2.06
C GLN A 65 -17.43 3.30 -2.11
N CYS A 66 -16.85 2.37 -2.88
CA CYS A 66 -15.42 2.35 -3.13
C CYS A 66 -15.00 3.60 -3.92
N PRO A 67 -14.01 4.38 -3.44
CA PRO A 67 -13.55 5.59 -4.14
C PRO A 67 -12.93 5.34 -5.52
N ILE A 68 -12.51 4.09 -5.81
CA ILE A 68 -11.90 3.71 -7.09
C ILE A 68 -12.97 3.27 -8.11
N THR A 69 -13.84 2.34 -7.71
CA THR A 69 -14.82 1.72 -8.63
C THR A 69 -16.13 2.50 -8.67
N LEU A 70 -16.36 3.40 -7.72
CA LEU A 70 -17.61 4.15 -7.56
C LEU A 70 -18.82 3.20 -7.38
N ALA A 71 -18.62 2.06 -6.76
CA ALA A 71 -19.66 1.08 -6.44
C ALA A 71 -19.43 0.47 -5.05
N ILE A 72 -20.48 -0.09 -4.46
CA ILE A 72 -20.34 -0.88 -3.23
C ILE A 72 -19.68 -2.22 -3.62
N PRO A 73 -18.49 -2.54 -3.08
CA PRO A 73 -17.79 -3.77 -3.46
C PRO A 73 -18.41 -4.99 -2.80
N GLN A 74 -18.36 -6.15 -3.47
CA GLN A 74 -18.77 -7.43 -2.84
C GLN A 74 -17.76 -7.87 -1.77
N ARG A 75 -16.47 -7.74 -2.08
CA ARG A 75 -15.36 -7.95 -1.14
C ARG A 75 -14.61 -6.64 -0.98
N GLY A 76 -14.59 -6.14 0.25
CA GLY A 76 -14.03 -4.85 0.59
C GLY A 76 -12.91 -4.96 1.61
N VAL A 77 -12.07 -3.93 1.66
CA VAL A 77 -11.01 -3.75 2.65
C VAL A 77 -11.02 -2.30 3.12
N PHE A 78 -10.84 -2.09 4.42
CA PHE A 78 -10.68 -0.74 4.94
C PHE A 78 -9.25 -0.27 4.80
N LEU A 79 -9.10 0.94 4.25
CA LEU A 79 -7.82 1.63 4.11
C LEU A 79 -7.94 3.01 4.77
N ARG A 80 -7.00 3.33 5.65
CA ARG A 80 -6.90 4.68 6.24
C ARG A 80 -6.69 5.70 5.12
N ASN A 81 -7.37 6.84 5.20
CA ASN A 81 -7.31 7.86 4.14
C ASN A 81 -5.91 8.50 3.97
N ALA A 82 -5.05 8.37 4.99
CA ALA A 82 -3.65 8.79 5.03
C ALA A 82 -2.92 8.03 6.16
N GLU A 83 -1.59 8.10 6.19
CA GLU A 83 -0.78 7.53 7.27
C GLU A 83 -1.16 8.18 8.60
N GLY A 84 -1.40 7.37 9.63
CA GLY A 84 -1.85 7.86 10.93
C GLY A 84 -3.28 8.42 10.98
N SER A 85 -4.00 8.53 9.86
CA SER A 85 -5.41 8.94 9.84
C SER A 85 -6.25 7.98 10.69
N ARG A 86 -7.16 8.55 11.48
CA ARG A 86 -8.22 7.76 12.15
C ARG A 86 -9.37 7.45 11.21
N VAL A 87 -9.55 8.22 10.14
CA VAL A 87 -10.61 7.97 9.16
C VAL A 87 -10.13 6.94 8.15
N CYS A 88 -10.95 5.93 7.89
CA CYS A 88 -10.75 4.95 6.84
C CYS A 88 -11.91 4.99 5.83
N SER A 89 -11.67 4.50 4.62
CA SER A 89 -12.69 4.31 3.59
C SER A 89 -12.71 2.86 3.14
N LEU A 90 -13.88 2.40 2.68
CA LEU A 90 -14.03 1.06 2.12
C LEU A 90 -13.53 1.04 0.67
N TYR A 91 -12.62 0.14 0.34
CA TYR A 91 -12.14 -0.07 -1.03
C TYR A 91 -12.50 -1.47 -1.53
N ASP A 92 -12.72 -1.58 -2.84
CA ASP A 92 -12.81 -2.87 -3.52
C ASP A 92 -11.45 -3.59 -3.45
N GLU A 93 -11.46 -4.84 -3.01
CA GLU A 93 -10.27 -5.66 -2.83
C GLU A 93 -9.43 -5.75 -4.11
N MET A 94 -10.07 -6.00 -5.25
CA MET A 94 -9.39 -6.20 -6.53
C MET A 94 -8.87 -4.88 -7.10
N ALA A 95 -9.63 -3.80 -6.95
CA ALA A 95 -9.21 -2.48 -7.39
C ALA A 95 -7.98 -1.99 -6.59
N LEU A 96 -7.98 -2.15 -5.27
CA LEU A 96 -6.85 -1.77 -4.44
C LEU A 96 -5.64 -2.68 -4.65
N SER A 97 -5.86 -3.99 -4.86
CA SER A 97 -4.78 -4.93 -5.20
C SER A 97 -4.05 -4.52 -6.48
N ARG A 98 -4.76 -4.03 -7.51
CA ARG A 98 -4.14 -3.48 -8.74
C ARG A 98 -3.28 -2.26 -8.45
N ILE A 99 -3.79 -1.29 -7.67
CA ILE A 99 -3.01 -0.10 -7.25
C ILE A 99 -1.70 -0.50 -6.57
N ILE A 100 -1.74 -1.48 -5.66
CA ILE A 100 -0.55 -1.98 -4.95
C ILE A 100 0.44 -2.66 -5.91
N ASN A 101 -0.05 -3.53 -6.81
CA ASN A 101 0.81 -4.23 -7.79
C ASN A 101 1.48 -3.27 -8.76
N ASP A 102 0.79 -2.20 -9.15
CA ASP A 102 1.33 -1.17 -10.04
C ASP A 102 2.30 -0.20 -9.31
N GLY A 103 2.54 -0.41 -8.01
CA GLY A 103 3.40 0.47 -7.19
C GLY A 103 2.85 1.89 -7.04
N MET A 104 1.54 2.06 -7.22
CA MET A 104 0.88 3.36 -7.22
C MET A 104 0.62 3.85 -5.79
N HIS A 105 0.50 5.17 -5.65
CA HIS A 105 0.27 5.82 -4.35
C HIS A 105 -1.21 5.76 -3.95
N HIS A 106 -1.46 6.01 -2.66
CA HIS A 106 -2.80 6.05 -2.07
C HIS A 106 -3.75 6.98 -2.89
N PRO A 107 -4.97 6.54 -3.25
CA PRO A 107 -5.86 7.30 -4.14
C PRO A 107 -6.25 8.69 -3.62
N LEU A 108 -6.38 8.84 -2.30
CA LEU A 108 -6.71 10.11 -1.64
C LEU A 108 -5.46 10.92 -1.24
N SER A 109 -4.67 10.46 -0.25
CA SER A 109 -3.52 11.22 0.27
C SER A 109 -2.33 11.34 -0.69
N ARG A 110 -2.22 10.50 -1.72
CA ARG A 110 -1.03 10.37 -2.59
C ARG A 110 0.23 9.92 -1.87
N GLU A 111 0.13 9.42 -0.65
CA GLU A 111 1.23 8.81 0.09
C GLU A 111 1.50 7.38 -0.38
N PRO A 112 2.72 6.83 -0.20
CA PRO A 112 2.96 5.40 -0.41
C PRO A 112 2.03 4.57 0.49
N ILE A 113 1.41 3.53 -0.06
CA ILE A 113 0.54 2.65 0.73
C ILE A 113 1.42 1.81 1.67
N THR A 114 1.10 1.82 2.95
CA THR A 114 1.82 1.08 4.00
C THR A 114 0.93 0.00 4.62
N LEU A 115 1.54 -0.91 5.39
CA LEU A 115 0.81 -1.96 6.11
C LEU A 115 -0.12 -1.40 7.19
N SER A 116 0.23 -0.28 7.82
CA SER A 116 -0.55 0.38 8.88
C SER A 116 -1.82 1.05 8.34
N MET A 117 -1.84 1.40 7.06
CA MET A 117 -3.04 1.91 6.39
C MET A 117 -4.10 0.81 6.19
N LEU A 118 -3.72 -0.46 6.04
CA LEU A 118 -4.65 -1.59 5.86
C LEU A 118 -5.21 -2.05 7.20
N VAL A 119 -6.50 -1.82 7.40
CA VAL A 119 -7.21 -2.02 8.67
C VAL A 119 -8.14 -3.22 8.57
N ALA A 120 -8.13 -4.08 9.59
CA ALA A 120 -9.07 -5.19 9.67
C ALA A 120 -10.51 -4.67 9.87
N ARG A 121 -11.51 -5.41 9.41
CA ARG A 121 -12.93 -5.03 9.51
C ARG A 121 -13.31 -4.57 10.93
N GLU A 122 -12.92 -5.34 11.94
CA GLU A 122 -13.31 -5.14 13.35
C GLU A 122 -12.64 -3.91 13.98
N GLN A 123 -11.65 -3.33 13.30
CA GLN A 123 -10.90 -2.19 13.79
C GLN A 123 -11.40 -0.87 13.21
N CYS A 124 -12.25 -0.86 12.18
CA CYS A 124 -12.81 0.37 11.63
C CYS A 124 -14.35 0.34 11.67
N GLU A 125 -14.93 1.23 12.48
CA GLU A 125 -16.38 1.28 12.75
C GLU A 125 -16.96 2.60 12.26
N PHE A 126 -18.22 2.60 11.84
CA PHE A 126 -18.88 3.82 11.37
C PHE A 126 -19.25 4.71 12.55
N ASP A 127 -18.74 5.95 12.54
CA ASP A 127 -19.10 6.97 13.51
C ASP A 127 -20.20 7.87 12.92
N CYS A 128 -21.43 7.65 13.39
CA CYS A 128 -22.61 8.40 12.97
C CYS A 128 -22.53 9.90 13.28
N SER A 129 -21.69 10.32 14.22
CA SER A 129 -21.57 11.74 14.59
C SER A 129 -20.80 12.55 13.55
N ILE A 130 -19.88 11.90 12.83
CA ILE A 130 -19.07 12.51 11.77
C ILE A 130 -19.41 11.99 10.37
N GLY A 131 -20.17 10.88 10.26
CA GLY A 131 -20.58 10.29 8.99
C GLY A 131 -19.46 9.53 8.26
N HIS A 132 -18.46 9.03 8.98
CA HIS A 132 -17.31 8.33 8.41
C HIS A 132 -16.89 7.10 9.21
N PHE A 133 -16.22 6.15 8.57
CA PHE A 133 -15.56 5.05 9.27
C PHE A 133 -14.31 5.54 9.98
N THR A 134 -14.15 5.15 11.24
CA THR A 134 -12.99 5.49 12.05
C THR A 134 -12.38 4.27 12.70
N VAL A 135 -11.04 4.27 12.74
CA VAL A 135 -10.29 3.25 13.45
C VAL A 135 -10.56 3.41 14.94
N ARG A 136 -10.96 2.31 15.59
CA ARG A 136 -11.09 2.27 17.05
C ARG A 136 -9.80 2.78 17.67
N SER A 137 -9.92 3.77 18.55
CA SER A 137 -8.80 4.10 19.41
C SER A 137 -8.58 2.88 20.32
N ASP A 138 -7.37 2.34 20.35
CA ASP A 138 -6.99 1.50 21.49
C ASP A 138 -7.27 2.36 22.72
N CYS A 139 -8.22 1.95 23.56
CA CYS A 139 -8.40 2.55 24.87
C CYS A 139 -7.11 2.26 25.65
N TYR A 140 -6.11 3.12 25.52
CA TYR A 140 -5.10 3.26 26.57
C TYR A 140 -5.87 3.82 27.76
N SER A 141 -6.31 2.91 28.62
CA SER A 141 -6.76 3.22 29.97
C SER A 141 -5.68 4.10 30.61
N VAL A 142 -6.06 5.33 30.93
CA VAL A 142 -5.30 6.23 31.82
C VAL A 142 -5.25 5.60 33.21
#